data_AF-A0A7C3VAH5-F1
#
_entry.id   AF-A0A7C3VAH5-F1
#
_cell.length_a   1.000
_cell.length_b   1.000
_cell.length_c   1.000
_cell.angle_alpha   90.00
_cell.angle_beta   90.00
_cell.angle_gamma   90.00
#
_symmetry.space_group_name_H-M   'P 1'
#
loop_
_entity.id
_entity.type
_entity.pdbx_description
1 polymer ?
#
loop_
_entity_poly.entity_id
_entity_poly.type
_entity_poly.pdbx_seq_one_letter_code
_entity_poly.pdbx_strand_id
1 'polypeptide(L)'
;RVGNGGRYFWRRLELPKFHTLRDRIIQEVLFSIEVAKEILIALKSLELPHFDFEIHVDIGENGETKSMMQEVIGMIRAYNFEARIKPESYAATKVADRYV
;
A
#
# COMPACT_ATOMS: atom_id res chain seq x y z
N ARG A 1 11.39 16.90 -3.48
CA ARG A 1 11.69 16.81 -2.03
C ARG A 1 13.15 16.44 -1.87
N VAL A 2 13.87 17.07 -0.93
CA VAL A 2 15.26 16.71 -0.59
C VAL A 2 15.23 15.45 0.26
N GLY A 3 15.93 14.41 -0.20
CA GLY A 3 16.04 13.12 0.45
C GLY A 3 16.49 12.08 -0.57
N ASN A 4 17.81 11.90 -0.74
CA ASN A 4 18.39 10.87 -1.63
C ASN A 4 18.44 9.49 -0.97
N GLY A 5 17.71 9.29 0.13
CA GLY A 5 17.71 8.07 0.92
C GLY A 5 16.34 7.41 0.94
N GLY A 6 16.33 6.11 0.72
CA GLY A 6 15.16 5.24 0.88
C GLY A 6 15.63 3.79 0.88
N ARG A 7 15.11 2.99 1.80
CA ARG A 7 15.26 1.52 1.75
C ARG A 7 13.91 0.96 1.39
N TYR A 8 13.91 0.00 0.49
CA TYR A 8 12.72 -0.74 0.12
C TYR A 8 13.04 -2.23 0.18
N PHE A 9 12.01 -3.00 0.44
CA PHE A 9 12.05 -4.45 0.44
C PHE A 9 11.02 -4.90 -0.58
N TRP A 10 11.31 -5.97 -1.31
CA TRP A 10 10.38 -6.54 -2.27
C TRP A 10 10.34 -8.06 -2.07
N ARG A 11 9.17 -8.64 -2.32
CA ARG A 11 8.96 -10.09 -2.36
C ARG A 11 8.14 -10.42 -3.59
N ARG A 12 8.42 -11.56 -4.23
CA ARG A 12 7.58 -12.11 -5.29
C ARG A 12 6.72 -13.23 -4.72
N LEU A 13 5.43 -13.19 -5.01
CA LEU A 13 4.45 -14.21 -4.63
C LEU A 13 3.83 -14.78 -5.90
N GLU A 14 3.63 -16.09 -5.95
CA GLU A 14 2.83 -16.72 -7.00
C GLU A 14 1.36 -16.70 -6.59
N LEU A 15 0.55 -15.97 -7.36
CA LEU A 15 -0.87 -15.77 -7.08
C LEU A 15 -1.72 -16.39 -8.19
N PRO A 16 -2.98 -16.78 -7.89
CA PRO A 16 -3.92 -17.18 -8.91
C PRO A 16 -4.12 -16.06 -9.92
N LYS A 17 -4.60 -16.42 -11.12
CA LYS A 17 -4.96 -15.41 -12.13
C LYS A 17 -6.15 -14.60 -11.62
N PHE A 18 -6.00 -13.28 -11.54
CA PHE A 18 -7.11 -12.37 -11.27
C PHE A 18 -7.95 -12.17 -12.54
N HIS A 19 -9.27 -12.23 -12.38
CA HIS A 19 -10.20 -12.03 -13.49
C HIS A 19 -10.61 -10.58 -13.68
N THR A 20 -10.52 -9.76 -12.62
CA THR A 20 -10.82 -8.35 -12.67
C THR A 20 -9.69 -7.51 -12.05
N LEU A 21 -9.55 -6.27 -12.52
CA LEU A 21 -8.65 -5.29 -11.92
C LEU A 21 -8.99 -5.05 -10.44
N ARG A 22 -10.30 -5.10 -10.11
CA ARG A 22 -10.80 -4.96 -8.74
C ARG A 22 -10.28 -6.04 -7.82
N ASP A 23 -10.38 -7.32 -8.21
CA ASP A 23 -9.93 -8.43 -7.36
C ASP A 23 -8.44 -8.33 -7.09
N ARG A 24 -7.67 -7.96 -8.13
CA ARG A 24 -6.24 -7.73 -8.02
C ARG A 24 -5.92 -6.61 -7.01
N ILE A 25 -6.55 -5.45 -7.15
CA ILE A 25 -6.30 -4.30 -6.27
C ILE A 25 -6.72 -4.61 -4.82
N ILE A 26 -7.87 -5.26 -4.63
CA ILE A 26 -8.31 -5.67 -3.27
C ILE A 26 -7.27 -6.60 -2.66
N GLN A 27 -6.76 -7.58 -3.41
CA GLN A 27 -5.75 -8.50 -2.91
C GLN A 27 -4.44 -7.78 -2.56
N GLU A 28 -3.98 -6.83 -3.39
CA GLU A 28 -2.79 -6.01 -3.13
C GLU A 28 -2.94 -5.16 -1.85
N VAL A 29 -4.14 -4.59 -1.61
CA VAL A 29 -4.43 -3.82 -0.40
C VAL A 29 -4.46 -4.73 0.83
N LEU A 30 -5.07 -5.91 0.75
CA LEU A 30 -5.09 -6.89 1.85
C LEU A 30 -3.67 -7.32 2.24
N PHE A 31 -2.80 -7.59 1.26
CA PHE A 31 -1.39 -7.88 1.53
C PHE A 31 -0.66 -6.72 2.20
N SER A 32 -0.95 -5.49 1.78
CA SER A 32 -0.34 -4.30 2.37
C SER A 32 -0.74 -4.13 3.84
N ILE A 33 -2.02 -4.36 4.16
CA ILE A 33 -2.55 -4.32 5.53
C ILE A 33 -1.92 -5.42 6.39
N GLU A 34 -1.83 -6.64 5.87
CA GLU A 34 -1.24 -7.77 6.58
C GLU A 34 0.23 -7.49 6.94
N VAL A 35 1.03 -7.06 5.96
CA VAL A 35 2.45 -6.71 6.18
C VAL A 35 2.58 -5.56 7.18
N ALA A 36 1.76 -4.50 7.06
CA ALA A 36 1.80 -3.38 7.98
C ALA A 36 1.48 -3.81 9.43
N LYS A 37 0.53 -4.74 9.62
CA LYS A 37 0.21 -5.31 10.93
C LYS A 37 1.36 -6.13 11.49
N GLU A 38 1.97 -7.00 10.70
CA GLU A 38 3.11 -7.81 11.13
C GLU A 38 4.29 -6.93 11.57
N ILE A 39 4.61 -5.90 10.76
CA ILE A 39 5.66 -4.95 11.10
C ILE A 39 5.29 -4.21 12.39
N LEU A 40 4.07 -3.68 12.53
CA LEU A 40 3.66 -2.97 13.74
C LEU A 40 3.79 -3.86 14.98
N ILE A 41 3.40 -5.14 14.90
CA ILE A 41 3.55 -6.10 15.99
C ILE A 41 5.04 -6.30 16.33
N ALA A 42 5.89 -6.49 15.33
CA ALA A 42 7.33 -6.68 15.53
C ALA A 42 8.00 -5.43 16.13
N LEU A 43 7.52 -4.23 15.80
CA LEU A 43 8.04 -2.97 16.29
C LEU A 43 7.54 -2.61 17.70
N LYS A 44 6.40 -3.15 18.16
CA LYS A 44 5.87 -2.87 19.51
C LYS A 44 6.80 -3.28 20.65
N SER A 45 7.72 -4.22 20.40
CA SER A 45 8.71 -4.66 21.40
C SER A 45 9.97 -3.78 21.44
N LEU A 46 10.05 -2.76 20.56
CA LEU A 46 11.19 -1.85 20.46
C LEU A 46 10.80 -0.46 20.96
N GLU A 47 11.70 0.20 21.69
CA GLU A 47 11.55 1.62 22.04
C GLU A 47 11.84 2.49 20.80
N LEU A 48 10.80 2.74 20.02
CA LEU A 48 10.87 3.54 18.80
C LEU A 48 10.25 4.92 19.02
N PRO A 49 10.72 5.95 18.29
CA PRO A 49 10.02 7.24 18.25
C PRO A 49 8.61 7.05 17.68
N HIS A 50 7.71 7.99 17.95
CA HIS A 50 6.38 7.98 17.33
C HIS A 50 6.50 7.99 15.80
N PHE A 51 5.83 7.03 15.17
CA PHE A 51 5.73 6.92 13.71
C PHE A 51 4.30 6.45 13.36
N ASP A 52 3.88 6.77 12.14
CA ASP A 52 2.62 6.30 11.56
C ASP A 52 2.90 5.53 10.27
N PHE A 53 2.09 4.51 10.00
CA PHE A 53 2.14 3.78 8.74
C PHE A 53 1.14 4.34 7.75
N GLU A 54 1.61 4.57 6.52
CA GLU A 54 0.76 4.90 5.38
C GLU A 54 0.76 3.71 4.41
N ILE A 55 -0.44 3.35 3.92
CA ILE A 55 -0.60 2.37 2.85
C ILE A 55 -0.83 3.13 1.55
N HIS A 56 0.10 2.94 0.62
CA HIS A 56 0.08 3.59 -0.68
C HIS A 56 -0.54 2.64 -1.69
N VAL A 57 -1.61 3.07 -2.36
CA VAL A 57 -2.33 2.26 -3.34
C VAL A 57 -2.30 2.93 -4.71
N ASP A 58 -2.11 2.12 -5.75
CA ASP A 58 -2.18 2.58 -7.13
C ASP A 58 -3.63 2.64 -7.63
N ILE A 59 -4.37 3.64 -7.15
CA ILE A 59 -5.70 4.02 -7.59
C ILE A 59 -5.78 5.55 -7.66
N GLY A 60 -6.68 6.09 -8.48
CA GLY A 60 -6.85 7.53 -8.60
C GLY A 60 -8.23 7.96 -9.10
N GLU A 61 -8.45 9.28 -9.06
CA GLU A 61 -9.73 9.93 -9.39
C GLU A 61 -10.09 9.89 -10.88
N ASN A 62 -9.10 9.57 -11.72
CA ASN A 62 -9.24 9.48 -13.16
C ASN A 62 -9.14 8.01 -13.61
N GLY A 63 -10.12 7.53 -14.35
CA GLY A 63 -10.10 6.20 -14.97
C GLY A 63 -10.90 5.12 -14.23
N GLU A 64 -10.62 3.86 -14.57
CA GLU A 64 -11.41 2.68 -14.17
C GLU A 64 -11.40 2.41 -12.66
N THR A 65 -10.37 2.89 -11.95
CA THR A 65 -10.21 2.69 -10.51
C THR A 65 -10.99 3.69 -9.64
N LYS A 66 -11.62 4.71 -10.23
CA LYS A 66 -12.35 5.73 -9.46
C LYS A 66 -13.47 5.13 -8.60
N SER A 67 -14.18 4.15 -9.15
CA SER A 67 -15.34 3.51 -8.50
C SER A 67 -14.97 2.72 -7.23
N MET A 68 -13.72 2.26 -7.11
CA MET A 68 -13.24 1.48 -5.95
C MET A 68 -12.51 2.34 -4.91
N MET A 69 -12.33 3.63 -5.15
CA MET A 69 -11.56 4.49 -4.22
C MET A 69 -12.10 4.48 -2.81
N GLN A 70 -13.42 4.71 -2.65
CA GLN A 70 -14.03 4.79 -1.33
C GLN A 70 -14.00 3.45 -0.59
N GLU A 71 -14.12 2.35 -1.31
CA GLU A 71 -14.00 1.00 -0.76
C GLU A 71 -12.58 0.73 -0.26
N VAL A 72 -11.57 0.99 -1.09
CA VAL A 72 -10.16 0.77 -0.74
C VAL A 72 -9.75 1.65 0.45
N ILE A 73 -10.11 2.93 0.42
CA ILE A 73 -9.85 3.87 1.53
C ILE A 73 -10.55 3.38 2.80
N GLY A 74 -11.81 2.98 2.70
CA GLY A 74 -12.58 2.47 3.82
C GLY A 74 -11.96 1.21 4.42
N MET A 75 -11.51 0.28 3.58
CA MET A 75 -10.84 -0.95 4.00
C MET A 75 -9.55 -0.65 4.76
N ILE A 76 -8.69 0.25 4.26
CA ILE A 76 -7.43 0.62 4.93
C ILE A 76 -7.71 1.31 6.27
N ARG A 77 -8.65 2.25 6.30
CA ARG A 77 -9.02 2.99 7.53
C ARG A 77 -9.64 2.10 8.59
N ALA A 78 -10.37 1.04 8.20
CA ALA A 78 -10.91 0.07 9.15
C ALA A 78 -9.82 -0.66 9.97
N TYR A 79 -8.58 -0.69 9.48
CA TYR A 79 -7.41 -1.23 10.19
C TYR A 79 -6.55 -0.16 10.85
N ASN A 80 -7.05 1.08 10.95
CA ASN A 80 -6.36 2.21 11.58
C ASN A 80 -5.03 2.59 10.87
N PHE A 81 -5.00 2.45 9.55
CA PHE A 81 -3.92 2.94 8.70
C PHE A 81 -4.40 4.13 7.86
N GLU A 82 -3.48 4.99 7.45
CA GLU A 82 -3.77 6.09 6.52
C GLU A 82 -3.58 5.62 5.07
N ALA A 83 -4.58 5.88 4.22
CA ALA A 83 -4.51 5.54 2.81
C ALA A 83 -3.95 6.72 1.99
N ARG A 84 -2.94 6.45 1.17
CA ARG A 84 -2.44 7.38 0.13
C ARG A 84 -2.76 6.81 -1.24
N ILE A 85 -3.43 7.60 -2.07
CA ILE A 85 -3.80 7.26 -3.45
C ILE A 85 -3.05 8.18 -4.42
N LYS A 86 -3.19 8.01 -5.72
CA LYS A 86 -2.62 8.97 -6.68
C LYS A 86 -3.33 10.33 -6.55
N PRO A 87 -2.59 11.45 -6.60
CA PRO A 87 -1.15 11.58 -6.91
C PRO A 87 -0.18 11.42 -5.72
N GLU A 88 -0.67 11.31 -4.49
CA GLU A 88 0.14 11.25 -3.27
C GLU A 88 0.94 9.94 -3.12
N SER A 89 0.54 8.86 -3.80
CA SER A 89 1.21 7.54 -3.79
C SER A 89 2.42 7.40 -4.74
N TYR A 90 2.90 8.50 -5.33
CA TYR A 90 3.94 8.47 -6.37
C TYR A 90 5.28 7.81 -5.96
N ALA A 91 5.62 7.82 -4.66
CA ALA A 91 6.86 7.23 -4.17
C ALA A 91 6.84 5.70 -4.32
N ALA A 92 5.68 5.09 -4.07
CA ALA A 92 5.46 3.66 -4.30
C ALA A 92 5.51 3.34 -5.80
N THR A 93 4.90 4.17 -6.65
CA THR A 93 4.94 4.00 -8.11
C THR A 93 6.37 3.95 -8.63
N LYS A 94 7.24 4.88 -8.22
CA LYS A 94 8.64 4.91 -8.69
C LYS A 94 9.49 3.70 -8.27
N VAL A 95 9.17 3.05 -7.15
CA VAL A 95 9.87 1.84 -6.70
C VAL A 95 9.30 0.60 -7.38
N ALA A 96 7.98 0.53 -7.52
CA ALA A 96 7.29 -0.56 -8.20
C ALA A 96 7.73 -0.70 -9.67
N ASP A 97 7.87 0.42 -10.38
CA ASP A 97 8.29 0.46 -11.79
C ASP A 97 9.69 -0.14 -12.05
N ARG A 98 10.52 -0.34 -11.01
CA ARG A 98 11.87 -0.94 -11.15
C ARG A 98 11.85 -2.46 -11.28
N TYR A 99 10.73 -3.11 -11.00
CA TYR A 99 10.61 -4.57 -10.91
C TYR A 99 9.53 -5.15 -11.84
N VAL A 100 8.98 -4.31 -12.74
CA VAL A 100 8.04 -4.69 -13.80
C VAL A 100 8.79 -5.31 -14.97
#